data_AF-A0A937DSD3-F1
#
_entry.id   AF-A0A937DSD3-F1
#
_cell.length_a   1.000
_cell.length_b   1.000
_cell.length_c   1.000
_cell.angle_alpha   90.00
_cell.angle_beta   90.00
_cell.angle_gamma   90.00
#
_symmetry.space_group_name_H-M   'P 1'
#
loop_
_entity.id
_entity.type
_entity.pdbx_description
1 polymer ?
#
loop_
_entity_poly.entity_id
_entity_poly.type
_entity_poly.pdbx_seq_one_letter_code
_entity_poly.pdbx_strand_id
1 'polypeptide(L)' 'MVLVTGYHKDELKVVTWGREIIMTIDFWKAYGEESYAVFSETFIKNDKTPTGVSVDVLKNDLEILKKKKQE' A
#
# COMPACT_ATOMS: atom_id res chain seq x y z
N MET A 1 9.81 -11.71 -4.43
CA MET A 1 8.49 -11.11 -4.72
C MET A 1 7.41 -12.00 -4.14
N VAL A 2 6.47 -11.42 -3.39
CA VAL A 2 5.32 -12.13 -2.81
C VAL A 2 4.05 -11.34 -3.10
N LEU A 3 2.90 -12.02 -3.18
CA LEU A 3 1.62 -11.37 -3.46
C LEU A 3 0.87 -11.14 -2.14
N VAL A 4 0.61 -9.87 -1.81
CA VAL A 4 -0.26 -9.53 -0.69
C VAL A 4 -1.71 -9.55 -1.16
N THR A 5 -2.55 -10.36 -0.54
CA THR A 5 -3.98 -10.50 -0.90
C THR A 5 -4.93 -9.92 0.13
N GLY A 6 -4.43 -9.54 1.32
CA GLY A 6 -5.22 -8.89 2.35
C GLY A 6 -4.40 -8.40 3.53
N TYR A 7 -5.05 -7.65 4.41
CA TYR A 7 -4.48 -7.18 5.68
C TYR A 7 -5.53 -7.23 6.79
N HIS A 8 -5.11 -7.47 8.03
CA HIS A 8 -5.96 -7.37 9.22
C HIS A 8 -5.09 -6.98 10.42
N LYS A 9 -5.41 -5.85 11.07
CA LYS A 9 -4.61 -5.29 12.17
C LYS A 9 -3.12 -5.18 11.78
N ASP A 10 -2.24 -5.89 12.47
CA ASP A 10 -0.79 -5.88 12.26
C ASP A 10 -0.29 -7.07 11.41
N GLU A 11 -1.20 -7.70 10.65
CA GLU A 11 -0.94 -8.88 9.85
C GLU A 11 -1.30 -8.65 8.38
N LEU A 12 -0.48 -9.22 7.50
CA LEU A 12 -0.66 -9.31 6.05
C LEU A 12 -0.90 -10.76 5.65
N LYS A 13 -1.86 -10.97 4.77
CA LYS A 13 -2.10 -12.24 4.10
C LYS A 13 -1.31 -12.26 2.80
N VAL A 14 -0.41 -13.22 2.69
CA VAL A 14 0.59 -13.27 1.63
C VAL A 14 0.57 -14.64 0.95
N VAL A 15 0.60 -14.66 -0.38
CA VAL A 15 0.79 -15.89 -1.16
C VAL A 15 2.26 -16.01 -1.55
N THR A 16 2.87 -17.12 -1.15
CA THR A 16 4.24 -17.48 -1.51
C THR A 16 4.35 -19.00 -1.67
N TRP A 17 5.17 -19.47 -2.61
CA TRP A 17 5.33 -20.90 -2.90
C TRP A 17 4.00 -21.65 -3.13
N GLY A 18 3.01 -20.98 -3.73
CA GLY A 18 1.69 -21.55 -4.00
C GLY A 18 0.81 -21.75 -2.75
N ARG A 19 1.16 -21.16 -1.62
CA ARG A 19 0.41 -21.24 -0.36
C ARG A 19 0.13 -19.86 0.21
N GLU A 20 -1.03 -19.74 0.85
CA GLU A 20 -1.37 -18.56 1.64
C GLU A 20 -0.80 -18.69 3.05
N ILE A 21 -0.12 -17.66 3.50
CA ILE A 21 0.47 -17.55 4.84
C ILE A 21 0.17 -16.17 5.43
N ILE A 22 0.29 -16.06 6.75
CA ILE A 22 0.20 -14.79 7.46
C ILE A 22 1.62 -14.29 7.75
N MET A 23 1.84 -13.00 7.50
CA MET A 23 3.09 -12.28 7.75
C MET A 23 2.80 -11.08 8.63
N THR A 24 3.62 -10.84 9.65
CA THR A 24 3.48 -9.63 10.46
C THR A 24 3.94 -8.40 9.69
N ILE A 25 3.33 -7.25 9.97
CA ILE A 25 3.75 -5.97 9.39
C ILE A 25 5.19 -5.62 9.80
N ASP A 26 5.65 -6.03 10.99
CA ASP A 26 7.03 -5.79 11.43
C ASP A 26 8.04 -6.54 10.56
N PHE A 27 7.76 -7.81 10.23
CA PHE A 27 8.60 -8.57 9.30
C PHE A 27 8.58 -7.91 7.92
N TRP A 28 7.39 -7.52 7.44
CA TRP A 28 7.25 -6.82 6.16
C TRP A 28 8.07 -5.53 6.12
N LYS A 29 8.04 -4.72 7.19
CA LYS A 29 8.81 -3.46 7.28
C LYS A 29 10.32 -3.69 7.37
N ALA A 30 10.76 -4.74 8.03
CA ALA A 30 12.18 -5.03 8.22
C ALA A 30 12.84 -5.54 6.94
N TYR A 31 12.12 -6.28 6.10
CA TYR A 31 12.68 -7.00 4.94
C TYR A 31 12.08 -6.60 3.58
N GLY A 32 10.97 -5.86 3.57
CA GLY A 32 10.35 -5.36 2.35
C GLY A 32 11.02 -4.08 1.87
N GLU A 33 11.65 -4.13 0.70
CA GLU A 33 12.31 -2.96 0.10
C GLU A 33 11.34 -2.13 -0.76
N GLU A 34 10.45 -2.79 -1.50
CA GLU A 34 9.51 -2.14 -2.42
C GLU A 34 8.17 -2.88 -2.48
N SER A 35 7.11 -2.16 -2.82
CA SER A 35 5.77 -2.72 -2.98
C SER A 35 5.02 -2.03 -4.12
N TYR A 36 4.37 -2.83 -4.97
CA TYR A 36 3.53 -2.36 -6.06
C TYR A 36 2.08 -2.72 -5.79
N ALA A 37 1.17 -1.82 -6.15
CA ALA A 37 -0.27 -2.07 -6.12
C ALA A 37 -0.81 -2.09 -7.54
N VAL A 38 -1.57 -3.13 -7.88
CA VAL A 38 -2.28 -3.22 -9.16
C VAL A 38 -3.71 -2.73 -8.94
N PHE A 39 -4.11 -1.76 -9.74
CA PHE A 39 -5.50 -1.28 -9.79
C PHE A 39 -6.17 -1.86 -11.03
N SER A 40 -7.44 -2.30 -10.91
CA SER A 40 -8.20 -2.73 -12.07
C SER A 40 -8.39 -1.56 -13.06
N GLU A 41 -8.39 -1.84 -14.36
CA GLU A 41 -8.64 -0.82 -15.39
C GLU A 41 -10.07 -0.28 -15.34
N THR A 42 -11.03 -1.02 -14.78
CA THR A 42 -12.41 -0.55 -14.57
C THR A 42 -12.45 0.69 -13.68
N PHE A 43 -11.43 0.82 -12.85
CA PHE A 43 -11.23 1.98 -12.02
C PHE A 43 -10.58 3.13 -12.84
N ILE A 44 -9.84 2.88 -13.90
CA ILE A 44 -9.23 3.95 -14.71
C ILE A 44 -10.26 4.54 -15.68
N LYS A 45 -10.60 5.83 -15.55
CA LYS A 45 -11.48 6.58 -16.47
C LYS A 45 -10.72 7.75 -17.11
N ASN A 46 -10.79 7.89 -18.43
CA ASN A 46 -10.14 9.00 -19.17
C ASN A 46 -8.63 9.16 -18.86
N ASP A 47 -7.88 8.05 -18.82
CA ASP A 47 -6.46 8.01 -18.39
C ASP A 47 -6.20 8.54 -16.96
N LYS A 48 -7.23 8.55 -16.10
CA LYS A 48 -7.16 8.97 -14.70
C LYS A 48 -7.68 7.85 -13.79
N THR A 49 -6.99 7.61 -12.68
CA THR A 49 -7.43 6.66 -11.63
C THR A 49 -8.85 6.98 -11.11
N PRO A 50 -9.63 5.98 -10.65
CA PRO A 50 -11.10 6.05 -10.44
C PRO A 50 -11.58 7.09 -9.47
N THR A 51 -10.69 7.49 -8.58
CA THR A 51 -11.03 8.23 -7.37
C THR A 51 -10.59 9.67 -7.43
N GLY A 52 -10.04 10.17 -8.54
CA GLY A 52 -9.50 11.53 -8.56
C GLY A 52 -8.51 11.73 -7.41
N VAL A 53 -7.64 10.74 -7.16
CA VAL A 53 -6.53 10.89 -6.21
C VAL A 53 -5.65 12.01 -6.74
N SER A 54 -5.86 13.19 -6.18
CA SER A 54 -5.01 14.33 -6.47
C SER A 54 -3.67 14.08 -5.80
N VAL A 55 -2.64 13.92 -6.62
CA VAL A 55 -1.25 13.82 -6.17
C VAL A 55 -0.88 15.03 -5.31
N ASP A 56 -1.51 16.18 -5.55
CA ASP A 56 -1.29 17.40 -4.76
C ASP A 56 -1.93 17.31 -3.37
N VAL A 57 -3.12 16.71 -3.25
CA VAL A 57 -3.77 16.45 -1.96
C VAL A 57 -2.94 15.46 -1.16
N LEU A 58 -2.49 14.37 -1.79
CA LEU A 58 -1.63 13.38 -1.15
C LEU A 58 -0.32 13.99 -0.64
N LYS A 59 0.31 14.88 -1.43
CA LYS A 59 1.53 15.59 -1.01
C LYS A 59 1.27 16.52 0.19
N ASN A 60 0.16 17.26 0.18
CA ASN A 60 -0.19 18.13 1.29
C ASN A 60 -0.41 17.34 2.59
N ASP A 61 -1.13 16.22 2.51
CA ASP A 61 -1.39 15.37 3.68
C ASP A 61 -0.09 14.79 4.24
N LEU A 62 0.85 14.37 3.37
CA LEU A 62 2.17 13.90 3.78
C LEU A 62 3.00 14.99 4.47
N GLU A 63 2.94 16.23 3.99
CA GLU A 63 3.65 17.36 4.62
C GLU A 63 3.05 17.73 5.98
N ILE A 64 1.72 17.67 6.14
CA ILE A 64 1.04 17.86 7.43
C ILE A 64 1.50 16.80 8.43
N LEU A 65 1.57 15.53 8.00
CA LEU A 65 2.02 14.44 8.87
C LEU A 65 3.50 14.58 9.25
N LYS A 66 4.36 15.06 8.35
CA LYS A 66 5.77 15.34 8.66
C LYS A 66 5.93 16.45 9.70
N LYS A 67 5.17 17.54 9.58
CA LYS A 67 5.22 18.66 10.55
C LYS A 67 4.77 18.22 11.94
N LYS A 68 3.69 17.45 12.04
CA LYS A 68 3.21 16.88 13.32
C LYS A 68 4.19 15.91 13.98
N LYS A 69 5.18 15.39 13.25
CA LYS A 69 6.22 14.50 13.80
C LYS A 69 7.44 15.28 14.32
N GLN A 70 7.55 16.56 13.99
CA GLN A 70 8.67 17.44 14.40
C GLN A 70 8.31 18.33 15.60
N GLU A 71 7.04 18.40 15.96
CA GLU A 71 6.53 18.92 17.25
C GLU A 71 6.45 17.78 18.28
#